data_AF-A0A842JAF7-F1
#
_entry.id   AF-A0A842JAF7-F1
#
_cell.length_a   1.000
_cell.length_b   1.000
_cell.length_c   1.000
_cell.angle_alpha   90.00
_cell.angle_beta   90.00
_cell.angle_gamma   90.00
#
_symmetry.space_group_name_H-M   'P 1'
#
loop_
_entity.id
_entity.type
_entity.pdbx_description
1 polymer ?
#
loop_
_entity_poly.entity_id
_entity_poly.type
_entity_poly.pdbx_seq_one_letter_code
_entity_poly.pdbx_strand_id
1 'polypeptide(L)'
;MSKSNKNKRHHLDIILDDILLEIVSERAMKLGISKSMYARRCIELEIQSSFGIDNDVKERQRKHLMLLNNIANNVNQIARASNKVAKDFSGNSIKAESLLKHIHYQLSAILKLTIKE
;
A
#
# COMPACT_ATOMS: atom_id res chain seq x y z
N MET A 1 -8.69 2.55 37.06
CA MET A 1 -8.41 1.10 37.07
C MET A 1 -7.83 0.70 35.71
N SER A 2 -6.54 0.34 35.67
CA SER A 2 -5.85 -0.05 34.42
C SER A 2 -6.21 -1.50 34.05
N LYS A 3 -6.81 -1.72 32.89
CA LYS A 3 -7.04 -3.07 32.34
C LYS A 3 -5.72 -3.60 31.82
N SER A 4 -5.05 -4.44 32.62
CA SER A 4 -3.93 -5.26 32.17
C SER A 4 -4.41 -6.20 31.06
N ASN A 5 -4.04 -5.90 29.81
CA ASN A 5 -4.30 -6.77 28.67
C ASN A 5 -3.37 -7.98 28.74
N LYS A 6 -3.76 -9.01 29.51
CA LYS A 6 -2.99 -10.25 29.61
C LYS A 6 -3.01 -10.94 28.26
N ASN A 7 -1.89 -10.87 27.53
CA ASN A 7 -1.64 -11.65 26.33
C ASN A 7 -1.81 -13.14 26.68
N LYS A 8 -2.96 -13.73 26.35
CA LYS A 8 -3.23 -15.14 26.57
C LYS A 8 -2.33 -15.94 25.62
N ARG A 9 -1.28 -16.55 26.17
CA ARG A 9 -0.45 -17.50 25.42
C ARG A 9 -1.14 -18.85 25.46
N HIS A 10 -1.52 -19.34 24.29
CA HIS A 10 -2.01 -20.70 24.13
C HIS A 10 -0.82 -21.61 23.82
N HIS A 11 -0.68 -22.68 24.60
CA HIS A 11 0.26 -23.75 24.29
C HIS A 11 -0.41 -24.73 23.34
N LEU A 12 0.30 -25.08 22.27
CA LEU A 12 -0.11 -26.03 21.25
C LEU A 12 0.99 -27.09 21.16
N ASP A 13 0.63 -28.34 21.45
CA ASP A 13 1.51 -29.48 21.25
C ASP A 13 1.33 -29.97 19.81
N ILE A 14 2.42 -29.94 19.04
CA ILE A 14 2.44 -30.34 17.63
C ILE A 14 3.29 -31.59 17.55
N ILE A 15 2.67 -32.68 17.09
CA ILE A 15 3.37 -33.93 16.81
C ILE A 15 3.85 -33.85 15.36
N LEU A 16 5.17 -33.97 15.18
CA LEU A 16 5.82 -34.07 13.87
C LEU A 16 6.37 -35.48 13.72
N ASP A 17 6.34 -36.01 12.51
CA ASP A 17 7.13 -37.20 12.20
C ASP A 17 8.64 -36.87 12.20
N ASP A 18 9.47 -37.92 12.17
CA ASP A 18 10.92 -37.79 12.30
C ASP A 18 11.53 -36.94 11.17
N ILE A 19 10.99 -37.04 9.96
CA ILE A 19 11.46 -36.30 8.77
C ILE A 19 11.14 -34.81 8.93
N LEU A 20 9.91 -34.48 9.30
CA LEU A 20 9.49 -33.10 9.53
C LEU A 20 10.22 -32.48 10.72
N LEU A 21 10.48 -33.25 11.76
CA LEU A 21 11.26 -32.80 12.91
C LEU A 21 12.71 -32.48 12.52
N GLU A 22 13.33 -33.31 11.68
CA GLU A 22 14.67 -33.07 11.13
C GLU A 22 14.71 -31.79 10.29
N ILE A 23 13.78 -31.64 9.34
CA ILE A 23 13.66 -30.44 8.49
C ILE A 23 13.49 -29.17 9.34
N VAL A 24 12.57 -29.19 10.31
CA VAL A 24 12.35 -28.05 11.23
C VAL A 24 13.62 -27.73 12.00
N SER A 25 14.34 -28.75 12.46
CA SER A 25 15.57 -28.59 13.24
C SER A 25 16.70 -27.97 12.41
N GLU A 26 16.96 -28.48 11.22
CA GLU A 26 17.99 -27.95 10.33
C GLU A 26 17.69 -26.50 9.91
N ARG A 27 16.45 -26.21 9.56
CA ARG A 27 16.04 -24.89 9.08
C ARG A 27 16.07 -23.86 10.20
N ALA A 28 15.64 -24.23 11.41
CA ALA A 28 15.75 -23.38 12.59
C ALA A 28 17.22 -23.05 12.90
N MET A 29 18.12 -24.06 12.82
CA MET A 29 19.55 -23.87 13.02
C MET A 29 20.17 -22.93 11.98
N LYS A 30 19.88 -23.15 10.68
CA LYS A 30 20.36 -22.28 9.59
C LYS A 30 19.92 -20.82 9.76
N LEU A 31 18.75 -20.59 10.33
CA LEU A 31 18.21 -19.26 10.59
C LEU A 31 18.61 -18.68 11.95
N GLY A 32 19.31 -19.44 12.79
CA GLY A 32 19.71 -19.00 14.13
C GLY A 32 18.54 -18.77 15.09
N ILE A 33 17.43 -19.49 14.92
CA ILE A 33 16.21 -19.34 15.75
C ILE A 33 15.81 -20.67 16.41
N SER A 34 14.92 -20.62 17.40
CA SER A 34 14.41 -21.84 18.03
C SER A 34 13.49 -22.63 17.10
N LYS A 35 13.44 -23.95 17.28
CA LYS A 35 12.50 -24.85 16.56
C LYS A 35 11.05 -24.39 16.71
N SER A 36 10.67 -23.96 17.92
CA SER A 36 9.32 -23.45 18.20
C SER A 36 8.99 -22.17 17.43
N MET A 37 9.97 -21.26 17.28
CA MET A 37 9.79 -20.02 16.52
C MET A 37 9.67 -20.31 15.03
N TYR A 38 10.48 -21.23 14.51
CA TYR A 38 10.40 -21.66 13.12
C TYR A 38 9.06 -22.34 12.81
N ALA A 39 8.66 -23.33 13.63
CA ALA A 39 7.39 -24.04 13.48
C ALA A 39 6.18 -23.08 13.53
N ARG A 40 6.19 -22.13 14.47
CA ARG A 40 5.17 -21.09 14.55
C ARG A 40 5.09 -20.27 13.26
N ARG A 41 6.23 -19.88 12.69
CA ARG A 41 6.28 -19.08 11.45
C ARG A 41 5.77 -19.86 10.25
N CYS A 42 6.04 -21.16 10.17
CA CYS A 42 5.45 -22.03 9.14
C CYS A 42 3.92 -22.07 9.24
N ILE A 43 3.37 -22.22 10.45
CA ILE A 43 1.92 -22.20 10.66
C ILE A 43 1.31 -20.84 10.31
N GLU A 44 1.94 -19.75 10.71
CA GLU A 44 1.48 -18.39 10.36
C GLU A 44 1.44 -18.18 8.84
N LEU A 45 2.46 -18.64 8.11
CA LEU A 45 2.50 -18.56 6.66
C LEU A 45 1.44 -19.42 5.98
N GLU A 46 1.19 -20.63 6.49
CA GLU A 46 0.17 -21.53 5.96
C GLU A 46 -1.24 -20.97 6.19
N ILE A 47 -1.49 -20.38 7.37
CA ILE A 47 -2.73 -19.65 7.64
C ILE A 47 -2.85 -18.44 6.69
N GLN A 48 -1.79 -17.66 6.51
CA GLN A 48 -1.83 -16.51 5.59
C GLN A 48 -2.15 -16.91 4.15
N SER A 49 -1.60 -18.03 3.67
CA SER A 49 -1.89 -18.55 2.33
C SER A 49 -3.32 -19.10 2.23
N SER A 50 -3.74 -19.88 3.23
CA SER A 50 -5.06 -20.53 3.27
C SER A 50 -6.21 -19.53 3.40
N PHE A 51 -5.99 -18.44 4.12
CA PHE A 51 -7.00 -17.37 4.29
C PHE A 51 -6.85 -16.23 3.27
N GLY A 52 -5.96 -16.37 2.26
CA GLY A 52 -5.83 -15.40 1.16
C GLY A 52 -5.33 -14.01 1.58
N ILE A 53 -4.79 -13.86 2.79
CA ILE A 53 -4.41 -12.56 3.38
C ILE A 53 -3.35 -11.87 2.50
N ASP A 54 -2.45 -12.64 1.90
CA ASP A 54 -1.42 -12.13 1.00
C ASP A 54 -1.98 -11.61 -0.34
N ASN A 55 -3.07 -12.18 -0.84
CA ASN A 55 -3.67 -11.76 -2.11
C ASN A 55 -4.41 -10.43 -1.95
N ASP A 56 -5.10 -10.24 -0.83
CA ASP A 56 -5.80 -8.99 -0.53
C ASP A 56 -4.84 -7.82 -0.32
N VAL A 57 -3.70 -8.06 0.35
CA VAL A 57 -2.67 -7.04 0.54
C VAL A 57 -2.04 -6.65 -0.80
N LYS A 58 -1.68 -7.63 -1.63
CA LYS A 58 -1.10 -7.38 -2.97
C LYS A 58 -2.08 -6.63 -3.87
N GLU A 59 -3.36 -6.98 -3.89
CA GLU A 59 -4.35 -6.29 -4.72
C GLU A 59 -4.61 -4.86 -4.22
N ARG A 60 -4.64 -4.62 -2.89
CA ARG A 60 -4.72 -3.26 -2.34
C ARG A 60 -3.50 -2.42 -2.70
N GLN A 61 -2.29 -2.99 -2.65
CA GLN A 61 -1.06 -2.32 -3.08
C GLN A 61 -1.09 -2.00 -4.58
N ARG A 62 -1.57 -2.93 -5.41
CA ARG A 62 -1.73 -2.72 -6.86
C ARG A 62 -2.69 -1.57 -7.16
N LYS A 63 -3.85 -1.53 -6.49
CA LYS A 63 -4.82 -0.42 -6.60
C LYS A 63 -4.22 0.92 -6.19
N HIS A 64 -3.46 0.96 -5.08
CA HIS A 64 -2.74 2.16 -4.66
C HIS A 64 -1.73 2.63 -5.71
N LEU A 65 -0.95 1.71 -6.29
CA LEU A 65 0.04 2.05 -7.31
C LEU A 65 -0.62 2.60 -8.58
N MET A 66 -1.76 2.02 -9.01
CA MET A 66 -2.53 2.54 -10.13
C MET A 66 -3.04 3.97 -9.86
N LEU A 67 -3.54 4.24 -8.65
CA LEU A 67 -3.98 5.58 -8.26
C LEU A 67 -2.82 6.58 -8.30
N LEU A 68 -1.66 6.23 -7.75
CA LEU A 68 -0.46 7.08 -7.77
C LEU A 68 0.00 7.39 -9.20
N ASN A 69 0.00 6.39 -10.09
CA ASN A 69 0.33 6.59 -11.50
C ASN A 69 -0.65 7.55 -12.20
N ASN A 70 -1.96 7.42 -11.92
CA ASN A 70 -2.97 8.33 -12.45
C ASN A 70 -2.76 9.77 -11.96
N ILE A 71 -2.45 9.95 -10.68
CA ILE A 71 -2.13 11.27 -10.11
C ILE A 71 -0.89 11.86 -10.78
N ALA A 72 0.19 11.08 -10.92
CA ALA A 72 1.42 11.53 -11.58
C ALA A 72 1.17 11.96 -13.03
N ASN A 73 0.34 11.22 -13.77
CA ASN A 73 -0.05 11.58 -15.13
C ASN A 73 -0.83 12.91 -15.16
N ASN A 74 -1.79 13.09 -14.25
CA ASN A 74 -2.56 14.32 -14.16
C ASN A 74 -1.69 15.53 -13.81
N VAL A 75 -0.76 15.38 -12.84
CA VAL A 75 0.19 16.43 -12.47
C VAL A 75 1.07 16.82 -13.66
N ASN A 76 1.56 15.85 -14.42
CA ASN A 76 2.35 16.11 -15.63
C ASN A 76 1.54 16.86 -16.71
N GLN A 77 0.26 16.52 -16.89
CA GLN A 77 -0.61 17.24 -17.82
C GLN A 77 -0.83 18.69 -17.37
N ILE A 78 -1.09 18.91 -16.08
CA ILE A 78 -1.24 20.25 -15.50
C ILE A 78 0.05 21.05 -15.70
N ALA A 79 1.22 20.49 -15.38
CA ALA A 79 2.50 21.16 -15.56
C ALA A 79 2.74 21.58 -17.02
N ARG A 80 2.40 20.71 -17.99
CA ARG A 80 2.47 21.03 -19.42
C ARG A 80 1.50 22.16 -19.80
N ALA A 81 0.27 22.12 -19.31
CA ALA A 81 -0.72 23.16 -19.55
C ALA A 81 -0.26 24.51 -18.96
N SER A 82 0.24 24.50 -17.72
CA SER A 82 0.80 25.69 -17.05
C SER A 82 1.99 26.28 -17.81
N ASN A 83 2.89 25.44 -18.33
CA ASN A 83 4.01 25.91 -19.15
C ASN A 83 3.55 26.54 -20.47
N LYS A 84 2.49 25.98 -21.10
CA LYS A 84 1.89 26.58 -22.29
C LYS A 84 1.25 27.94 -21.97
N VAL A 85 0.49 28.02 -20.88
CA VAL A 85 -0.10 29.26 -20.37
C VAL A 85 0.99 30.30 -20.12
N ALA A 86 2.06 29.95 -19.39
CA ALA A 86 3.16 30.86 -19.09
C ALA A 86 3.85 31.42 -20.36
N LYS A 87 4.02 30.58 -21.39
CA LYS A 87 4.52 31.04 -22.70
C LYS A 87 3.55 32.01 -23.37
N ASP A 88 2.25 31.71 -23.38
CA ASP A 88 1.24 32.57 -23.97
C ASP A 88 1.09 33.91 -23.20
N PHE A 89 1.28 33.90 -21.87
CA PHE A 89 1.31 35.08 -21.00
C PHE A 89 2.45 36.05 -21.33
N SER A 90 3.61 35.55 -21.77
CA SER A 90 4.75 36.39 -22.15
C SER A 90 4.50 37.25 -23.41
N GLY A 91 3.37 37.02 -24.11
CA GLY A 91 3.02 37.73 -25.34
C GLY A 91 1.70 38.54 -25.33
N ASN A 92 0.77 38.35 -24.39
CA ASN A 92 -0.48 39.13 -24.29
C ASN A 92 -1.29 38.86 -23.00
N SER A 93 -1.37 39.83 -22.09
CA SER A 93 -1.88 39.67 -20.71
C SER A 93 -3.38 39.37 -20.56
N ILE A 94 -4.21 39.67 -21.56
CA ILE A 94 -5.68 39.56 -21.45
C ILE A 94 -6.18 38.11 -21.68
N LYS A 95 -5.63 37.38 -22.66
CA LYS A 95 -5.98 35.96 -22.91
C LYS A 95 -5.59 35.05 -21.74
N ALA A 96 -4.52 35.47 -21.12
CA ALA A 96 -3.85 34.93 -19.98
C ALA A 96 -4.77 34.83 -18.75
N GLU A 97 -5.43 35.93 -18.39
CA GLU A 97 -6.35 35.98 -17.24
C GLU A 97 -7.59 35.09 -17.43
N SER A 98 -8.10 35.03 -18.66
CA SER A 98 -9.23 34.16 -19.04
C SER A 98 -8.88 32.68 -18.85
N LEU A 99 -7.66 32.28 -19.25
CA LEU A 99 -7.19 30.90 -19.16
C LEU A 99 -6.94 30.47 -17.71
N LEU A 100 -6.41 31.37 -16.86
CA LEU A 100 -6.26 31.10 -15.42
C LEU A 100 -7.61 30.89 -14.72
N LYS A 101 -8.63 31.70 -15.05
CA LYS A 101 -9.99 31.52 -14.51
C LYS A 101 -10.58 30.17 -14.93
N HIS A 102 -10.32 29.73 -16.17
CA HIS A 102 -10.77 28.43 -16.67
C HIS A 102 -10.08 27.26 -15.94
N ILE A 103 -8.76 27.31 -15.74
CA ILE A 103 -8.01 26.30 -15.00
C ILE A 103 -8.48 26.23 -13.53
N HIS A 104 -8.70 27.39 -12.89
CA HIS A 104 -9.18 27.45 -11.51
C HIS A 104 -10.59 26.81 -11.36
N TYR A 105 -11.46 27.03 -12.34
CA TYR A 105 -12.78 26.40 -12.38
C TYR A 105 -12.69 24.87 -12.51
N GLN A 106 -11.85 24.37 -13.42
CA GLN A 106 -11.66 22.93 -13.62
C GLN A 106 -11.09 22.25 -12.37
N LEU A 107 -10.08 22.85 -11.73
CA LEU A 107 -9.51 22.34 -10.48
C LEU A 107 -10.55 22.32 -9.35
N SER A 108 -11.38 23.36 -9.23
CA SER A 108 -12.46 23.43 -8.24
C SER A 108 -13.53 22.36 -8.46
N ALA A 109 -13.87 22.05 -9.71
CA ALA A 109 -14.82 21.01 -10.05
C ALA A 109 -14.30 19.60 -9.69
N ILE A 110 -13.03 19.32 -10.01
CA ILE A 110 -12.36 18.07 -9.63
C ILE A 110 -12.33 17.92 -8.10
N LEU A 111 -11.94 18.97 -7.38
CA LEU A 111 -11.88 18.95 -5.92
C LEU A 111 -13.24 18.64 -5.28
N LYS A 112 -14.33 19.24 -5.80
CA LYS A 112 -15.70 18.97 -5.32
C LYS A 112 -16.18 17.54 -5.58
N LEU A 113 -15.72 16.93 -6.67
CA LEU A 113 -16.02 15.53 -6.97
C LEU A 113 -15.20 14.57 -6.08
N THR A 114 -14.04 15.00 -5.60
CA THR A 114 -13.15 14.15 -4.79
C THR A 114 -13.47 14.20 -3.29
N ILE A 115 -14.13 15.26 -2.80
CA ILE A 115 -14.47 15.44 -1.36
C ILE A 115 -15.85 14.85 -0.99
N LYS A 116 -16.62 14.32 -1.96
CA LYS A 116 -17.96 13.76 -1.72
C LYS A 116 -18.01 12.24 -1.47
N GLU A 117 -16.87 11.55 -1.42
CA GLU A 117 -16.72 10.18 -0.89
C GLU A 117 -16.20 10.21 0.55
#